data_AF-A0AA47MK75-F1
#
_entry.id   AF-A0AA47MK75-F1
#
_cell.length_a   1.000
_cell.length_b   1.000
_cell.length_c   1.000
_cell.angle_alpha   90.00
_cell.angle_beta   90.00
_cell.angle_gamma   90.00
#
_symmetry.space_group_name_H-M   'P 1'
#
loop_
_entity.id
_entity.type
_entity.pdbx_description
1 polymer ?
#
loop_
_entity_poly.entity_id
_entity_poly.type
_entity_poly.pdbx_seq_one_letter_code
_entity_poly.pdbx_strand_id
1 'polypeptide(L)'
;MSPLLRKVGVFFNGLEHGSANHNQGPVSCQKVMVCQKLISGAHSSPLSGVAPTNERQYRSMPTHGIGRWKYLLPKEAPRKKRDRLQMKQIRAATDTEYGSLSVKVSGYDMTVVEHYSQYIHNLCNRLRIRVAESYALPTKTTAVMLMQEQGTKMYVDALLKTHERIVQISSMNATLCPTFMDIVLQNQPEGVELTVKEHAERDFLERFKARPQLEGLMAQVNQRD
;
A
#
# COMPACT_ATOMS: atom_id res chain seq x y z
N MET A 1 -47.70 17.51 -14.41
CA MET A 1 -47.88 16.24 -15.14
C MET A 1 -46.61 15.42 -15.01
N SER A 2 -46.60 14.52 -14.02
CA SER A 2 -45.74 13.33 -14.00
C SER A 2 -46.17 12.40 -15.16
N PRO A 3 -45.33 11.47 -15.65
CA PRO A 3 -45.17 10.23 -14.88
C PRO A 3 -43.79 9.54 -14.97
N LEU A 4 -43.40 8.98 -13.82
CA LEU A 4 -42.97 7.59 -13.61
C LEU A 4 -41.87 7.01 -14.53
N LEU A 5 -40.65 6.92 -14.00
CA LEU A 5 -39.72 5.86 -14.37
C LEU A 5 -39.27 5.06 -13.14
N ARG A 6 -39.45 3.75 -13.30
CA ARG A 6 -39.51 2.70 -12.29
C ARG A 6 -38.13 2.35 -11.75
N LYS A 7 -38.10 2.12 -10.43
CA LYS A 7 -37.06 1.41 -9.69
C LYS A 7 -36.82 0.03 -10.31
N VAL A 8 -35.56 -0.29 -10.62
CA VAL A 8 -35.08 -1.68 -10.70
C VAL A 8 -34.16 -1.87 -9.51
N GLY A 9 -34.64 -2.62 -8.52
CA GLY A 9 -33.88 -3.02 -7.35
C GLY A 9 -32.93 -4.16 -7.70
N VAL A 10 -31.66 -4.02 -7.32
CA VAL A 10 -30.69 -5.12 -7.35
C VAL A 10 -30.49 -5.58 -5.92
N PHE A 11 -30.96 -6.79 -5.65
CA PHE A 11 -30.77 -7.52 -4.39
C PHE A 11 -29.33 -8.03 -4.34
N PHE A 12 -28.57 -7.63 -3.32
CA PHE A 12 -27.27 -8.23 -2.99
C PHE A 12 -27.45 -9.10 -1.74
N ASN A 13 -27.42 -10.42 -1.90
CA ASN A 13 -27.25 -11.36 -0.80
C ASN A 13 -25.76 -11.53 -0.50
N GLY A 14 -25.40 -11.33 0.76
CA GLY A 14 -24.08 -11.63 1.30
C GLY A 14 -23.93 -13.13 1.59
N LEU A 15 -22.70 -13.63 1.43
CA LEU A 15 -22.26 -14.86 2.05
C LEU A 15 -20.85 -14.64 2.61
N GLU A 16 -20.75 -14.61 3.93
CA GLU A 16 -19.49 -14.66 4.68
C GLU A 16 -19.08 -16.13 4.88
N HIS A 17 -17.81 -16.45 4.65
CA HIS A 17 -17.20 -17.67 5.16
C HIS A 17 -15.92 -17.32 5.92
N GLY A 18 -15.97 -17.56 7.23
CA GLY A 18 -14.82 -17.56 8.13
C GLY A 18 -13.99 -18.82 7.93
N SER A 19 -12.69 -18.72 8.22
CA SER A 19 -11.84 -19.89 8.37
C SER A 19 -10.86 -19.69 9.53
N ALA A 20 -10.60 -20.82 10.18
CA ALA A 20 -10.27 -20.96 11.59
C ALA A 20 -8.77 -20.88 11.89
N ASN A 21 -8.50 -20.55 13.15
CA ASN A 21 -7.20 -20.60 13.82
C ASN A 21 -6.54 -21.99 13.76
N HIS A 22 -5.22 -22.01 13.60
CA HIS A 22 -4.40 -23.11 14.09
C HIS A 22 -3.13 -22.59 14.77
N ASN A 23 -3.04 -22.92 16.07
CA ASN A 23 -1.91 -22.72 16.96
C ASN A 23 -0.72 -23.60 16.54
N GLN A 24 0.49 -23.04 16.49
CA GLN A 24 1.71 -23.80 16.81
C GLN A 24 2.64 -22.92 17.66
N GLY A 25 3.10 -23.52 18.75
CA GLY A 25 3.63 -22.86 19.94
C GLY A 25 5.10 -22.44 19.89
N PRO A 26 5.64 -21.99 21.04
CA PRO A 26 6.95 -21.35 21.14
C PRO A 26 8.07 -22.36 21.33
N VAL A 27 9.10 -22.29 20.49
CA VAL A 27 10.38 -22.97 20.72
C VAL A 27 11.22 -22.17 21.73
N SER A 28 11.30 -22.74 22.92
CA SER A 28 12.23 -22.46 24.01
C SER A 28 13.68 -22.48 23.53
N CYS A 29 14.47 -21.48 23.93
CA CYS A 29 15.93 -21.53 23.88
C CYS A 29 16.50 -21.10 25.23
N GLN A 30 17.52 -21.84 25.64
CA GLN A 30 17.88 -22.15 27.01
C GLN A 30 18.56 -21.00 27.77
N LYS A 31 18.25 -20.98 29.06
CA LYS A 31 18.89 -20.16 30.09
C LYS A 31 20.19 -20.86 30.49
N VAL A 32 21.34 -20.27 30.15
CA VAL A 32 22.65 -20.78 30.59
C VAL A 32 23.02 -20.18 31.95
N MET A 33 23.59 -21.08 32.74
CA MET A 33 23.81 -21.12 34.17
C MET A 33 24.84 -20.09 34.66
N VAL A 34 24.53 -19.43 35.78
CA VAL A 34 25.46 -18.59 36.55
C VAL A 34 26.29 -19.51 37.45
N CYS A 35 27.61 -19.45 37.34
CA CYS A 35 28.54 -20.15 38.23
C CYS A 35 28.91 -19.22 39.39
N GLN A 36 28.47 -19.58 40.60
CA GLN A 36 28.86 -18.97 41.86
C GLN A 36 30.26 -19.45 42.25
N LYS A 37 31.14 -18.52 42.64
CA LYS A 37 32.32 -18.84 43.43
C LYS A 37 32.37 -17.92 44.65
N LEU A 38 32.19 -18.55 45.81
CA LEU A 38 32.49 -18.03 47.14
C LEU A 38 34.00 -18.11 47.37
N ILE A 39 34.63 -17.03 47.81
CA ILE A 39 35.77 -17.09 48.74
C ILE A 39 35.62 -15.96 49.78
N SER A 40 35.75 -16.39 51.03
CA SER A 40 35.66 -15.70 52.31
C SER A 40 36.83 -14.75 52.62
N GLY A 41 36.55 -13.71 53.42
CA GLY A 41 37.56 -12.96 54.17
C GLY A 41 36.89 -11.92 55.08
N ALA A 42 36.86 -12.19 56.38
CA ALA A 42 36.31 -11.31 57.41
C ALA A 42 37.29 -10.17 57.77
N HIS A 43 36.78 -8.98 58.16
CA HIS A 43 37.29 -8.16 59.27
C HIS A 43 36.38 -6.92 59.54
N SER A 44 35.87 -6.86 60.78
CA SER A 44 35.46 -5.74 61.65
C SER A 44 35.02 -4.34 61.12
N SER A 45 33.73 -4.04 61.36
CA SER A 45 33.15 -2.90 62.13
C SER A 45 33.20 -1.44 61.57
N PRO A 46 32.30 -0.52 62.01
CA PRO A 46 31.46 0.28 61.12
C PRO A 46 31.71 1.80 61.17
N LEU A 47 31.71 2.48 60.02
CA LEU A 47 31.57 3.94 59.97
C LEU A 47 30.76 4.37 58.74
N SER A 48 29.61 5.00 59.04
CA SER A 48 28.95 6.07 58.28
C SER A 48 29.62 6.47 56.96
N GLY A 49 29.00 6.08 55.85
CA GLY A 49 29.26 6.64 54.54
C GLY A 49 28.07 6.37 53.65
N VAL A 50 27.24 7.38 53.40
CA VAL A 50 26.21 7.34 52.36
C VAL A 50 26.95 7.05 51.05
N ALA A 51 26.82 5.82 50.53
CA ALA A 51 27.42 5.46 49.27
C ALA A 51 26.87 6.42 48.19
N PRO A 52 27.73 7.16 47.48
CA PRO A 52 27.27 7.96 46.36
C PRO A 52 26.61 6.99 45.38
N THR A 53 25.41 7.35 44.93
CA THR A 53 24.68 6.67 43.87
C THR A 53 25.67 6.21 42.82
N ASN A 54 25.78 4.89 42.62
CA ASN A 54 26.68 4.26 41.66
C ASN A 54 26.24 4.67 40.25
N GLU A 55 26.67 5.86 39.85
CA GLU A 55 26.40 6.47 38.58
C GLU A 55 27.22 5.69 37.57
N ARG A 56 26.54 4.73 36.93
CA ARG A 56 27.04 3.77 35.94
C ARG A 56 28.31 4.29 35.23
N GLN A 57 29.50 3.92 35.73
CA GLN A 57 30.81 4.36 35.22
C GLN A 57 30.98 4.09 33.71
N TYR A 58 30.25 3.13 33.16
CA TYR A 58 30.23 2.85 31.73
C TYR A 58 29.62 3.98 30.87
N ARG A 59 28.80 4.88 31.43
CA ARG A 59 28.24 6.02 30.70
C ARG A 59 29.25 7.12 30.42
N SER A 60 30.30 7.22 31.23
CA SER A 60 31.41 8.16 31.05
C SER A 60 32.57 7.58 30.23
N MET A 61 32.49 6.31 29.80
CA MET A 61 33.51 5.69 28.95
C MET A 61 33.41 6.17 27.49
N PRO A 62 34.54 6.30 26.76
CA PRO A 62 34.53 6.70 25.34
C PRO A 62 33.75 5.74 24.43
N THR A 63 33.60 4.48 24.85
CA THR A 63 32.86 3.43 24.14
C THR A 63 31.36 3.44 24.44
N HIS A 64 30.88 4.38 25.24
CA HIS A 64 29.47 4.49 25.57
C HIS A 64 28.63 4.75 24.30
N GLY A 65 27.65 3.88 24.03
CA GLY A 65 26.73 4.06 22.92
C GLY A 65 27.17 3.46 21.59
N ILE A 66 28.31 2.76 21.52
CA ILE A 66 28.75 2.03 20.30
C ILE A 66 27.68 1.05 19.77
N GLY A 67 26.88 0.47 20.68
CA GLY A 67 25.76 -0.43 20.34
C GLY A 67 24.42 0.25 20.09
N ARG A 68 24.35 1.59 20.02
CA ARG A 68 23.10 2.27 19.64
C ARG A 68 22.90 2.08 18.13
N TRP A 69 21.90 1.32 17.74
CA TRP A 69 21.57 1.09 16.32
C TRP A 69 20.24 1.74 15.91
N LYS A 70 19.39 2.09 16.88
CA LYS A 70 18.03 2.62 16.61
C LYS A 70 18.01 3.91 15.79
N TYR A 71 19.09 4.70 15.78
CA TYR A 71 19.18 5.91 14.98
C TYR A 71 19.54 5.65 13.50
N LEU A 72 20.07 4.45 13.19
CA LEU A 72 20.35 4.03 11.82
C LEU A 72 19.08 3.63 11.08
N LEU A 73 18.02 3.30 11.83
CA LEU A 73 16.72 3.00 11.27
C LEU A 73 15.84 4.25 11.17
N PRO A 74 15.05 4.37 10.10
CA PRO A 74 13.98 5.36 10.05
C PRO A 74 13.06 5.21 11.26
N LYS A 75 12.66 6.34 11.86
CA LYS A 75 11.68 6.32 12.97
C LYS A 75 10.37 5.73 12.47
N GLU A 76 9.99 4.57 13.01
CA GLU A 76 8.69 3.97 12.72
C GLU A 76 7.58 4.90 13.21
N ALA A 77 6.70 5.33 12.31
CA ALA A 77 5.47 6.01 12.69
C ALA A 77 4.61 5.04 13.53
N PRO A 78 3.84 5.53 14.52
CA PRO A 78 3.00 4.68 15.34
C PRO A 78 2.08 3.85 14.44
N ARG A 79 2.05 2.52 14.66
CA ARG A 79 1.21 1.58 13.90
C ARG A 79 -0.25 1.96 14.08
N LYS A 80 -0.80 2.75 13.15
CA LYS A 80 -2.23 3.05 13.10
C LYS A 80 -2.98 1.73 12.88
N LYS A 81 -4.11 1.55 13.58
CA LYS A 81 -4.97 0.36 13.41
C LYS A 81 -5.21 0.11 11.92
N ARG A 82 -4.95 -1.13 11.49
CA ARG A 82 -4.94 -1.60 10.10
C ARG A 82 -6.25 -1.32 9.33
N ASP A 83 -7.34 -1.05 10.03
CA ASP A 83 -8.70 -0.92 9.47
C ASP A 83 -9.00 0.35 8.68
N ARG A 84 -8.13 1.38 8.72
CA ARG A 84 -8.37 2.61 7.97
C ARG A 84 -7.12 3.00 7.17
N LEU A 85 -7.09 2.64 5.89
CA LEU A 85 -6.15 3.20 4.94
C LEU A 85 -6.38 4.70 4.87
N GLN A 86 -5.54 5.46 5.55
CA GLN A 86 -5.54 6.91 5.46
C GLN A 86 -4.83 7.31 4.19
N MET A 87 -5.41 8.30 3.49
CA MET A 87 -4.78 8.89 2.33
C MET A 87 -3.41 9.43 2.71
N LYS A 88 -2.37 8.98 1.99
CA LYS A 88 -1.03 9.56 2.10
C LYS A 88 -1.03 10.92 1.41
N GLN A 89 -0.34 11.89 1.98
CA GLN A 89 -0.19 13.21 1.37
C GLN A 89 0.43 13.06 -0.03
N ILE A 90 -0.27 13.56 -1.05
CA ILE A 90 0.22 13.59 -2.43
C ILE A 90 1.38 14.57 -2.49
N ARG A 91 2.51 14.14 -3.04
CA ARG A 91 3.66 15.03 -3.27
C ARG A 91 3.38 15.87 -4.51
N ALA A 92 3.40 17.19 -4.34
CA ALA A 92 3.32 18.13 -5.45
C ALA A 92 4.60 18.08 -6.30
N ALA A 93 4.47 18.48 -7.57
CA ALA A 93 5.62 18.64 -8.46
C ALA A 93 6.51 19.79 -7.99
N THR A 94 7.80 19.65 -8.25
CA THR A 94 8.82 20.68 -8.07
C THR A 94 9.56 20.89 -9.39
N ASP A 95 10.31 21.98 -9.55
CA ASP A 95 11.02 22.28 -10.81
C ASP A 95 11.98 21.17 -11.27
N THR A 96 12.48 20.37 -10.33
CA THR A 96 13.48 19.31 -10.60
C THR A 96 12.90 17.89 -10.53
N GLU A 97 11.81 17.69 -9.80
CA GLU A 97 11.20 16.38 -9.60
C GLU A 97 9.69 16.43 -9.89
N TYR A 98 9.22 15.46 -10.67
CA TYR A 98 7.81 15.17 -10.80
C TYR A 98 7.24 14.68 -9.46
N GLY A 99 5.96 14.99 -9.22
CA GLY A 99 5.24 14.58 -8.02
C GLY A 99 4.96 13.07 -7.95
N SER A 100 3.83 12.71 -7.34
CA SER A 100 3.35 11.33 -7.37
C SER A 100 2.72 10.99 -8.72
N LEU A 101 3.29 10.02 -9.43
CA LEU A 101 2.75 9.54 -10.71
C LEU A 101 2.13 8.15 -10.55
N SER A 102 1.02 7.92 -11.24
CA SER A 102 0.34 6.63 -11.31
C SER A 102 0.48 6.07 -12.72
N VAL A 103 1.22 4.98 -12.85
CA VAL A 103 1.34 4.23 -14.09
C VAL A 103 0.28 3.13 -14.09
N LYS A 104 -0.73 3.29 -14.93
CA LYS A 104 -1.83 2.35 -15.10
C LYS A 104 -1.55 1.43 -16.29
N VAL A 105 -1.69 0.14 -16.04
CA VAL A 105 -1.58 -0.94 -17.03
C VAL A 105 -2.97 -1.59 -17.13
N SER A 106 -3.62 -1.47 -18.28
CA SER A 106 -4.89 -2.12 -18.61
C SER A 106 -4.70 -3.21 -19.65
N GLY A 107 -5.46 -4.30 -19.57
CA GLY A 107 -5.46 -5.34 -20.59
C GLY A 107 -6.57 -6.36 -20.34
N TYR A 108 -6.84 -7.19 -21.37
CA TYR A 108 -7.86 -8.24 -21.28
C TYR A 108 -7.33 -9.52 -20.64
N ASP A 109 -6.06 -9.84 -20.87
CA ASP A 109 -5.38 -10.96 -20.22
C ASP A 109 -4.78 -10.52 -18.88
N MET A 110 -5.19 -11.21 -17.82
CA MET A 110 -4.69 -10.96 -16.48
C MET A 110 -3.18 -11.24 -16.36
N THR A 111 -2.69 -12.30 -17.01
CA THR A 111 -1.31 -12.78 -16.84
C THR A 111 -0.29 -11.78 -17.40
N VAL A 112 -0.55 -11.26 -18.60
CA VAL A 112 0.29 -10.27 -19.28
C VAL A 112 0.33 -8.97 -18.47
N VAL A 113 -0.82 -8.50 -18.00
CA VAL A 113 -0.93 -7.27 -17.20
C VAL A 113 -0.16 -7.39 -15.87
N GLU A 114 -0.26 -8.52 -15.18
CA GLU A 114 0.49 -8.76 -13.94
C GLU A 114 2.00 -8.83 -14.18
N HIS A 115 2.43 -9.60 -15.18
CA HIS A 115 3.84 -9.75 -15.50
C HIS A 115 4.46 -8.42 -15.93
N TYR A 116 3.73 -7.61 -16.69
CA TYR A 116 4.21 -6.29 -17.10
C TYR A 116 4.26 -5.31 -15.92
N SER A 117 3.29 -5.34 -15.01
CA SER A 117 3.34 -4.54 -13.78
C SER A 117 4.53 -4.91 -12.89
N GLN A 118 4.88 -6.20 -12.82
CA GLN A 118 6.06 -6.69 -12.12
C GLN A 118 7.36 -6.25 -12.80
N TYR A 119 7.40 -6.27 -14.14
CA TYR A 119 8.52 -5.75 -14.91
C TYR A 119 8.76 -4.26 -14.61
N ILE A 120 7.73 -3.42 -14.65
CA ILE A 120 7.82 -1.98 -14.33
C ILE A 120 8.30 -1.79 -12.90
N HIS A 121 7.76 -2.55 -11.94
CA HIS A 121 8.20 -2.48 -10.55
C HIS A 121 9.69 -2.81 -10.37
N ASN A 122 10.17 -3.86 -11.04
CA ASN A 122 11.57 -4.27 -11.02
C ASN A 122 12.47 -3.25 -11.72
N LEU A 123 12.01 -2.66 -12.83
CA LEU A 123 12.70 -1.60 -13.54
C LEU A 123 12.91 -0.39 -12.64
N CYS A 124 11.86 0.05 -11.92
CA CYS A 124 11.97 1.13 -10.94
C CYS A 124 13.00 0.82 -9.84
N ASN A 125 13.00 -0.40 -9.32
CA ASN A 125 13.98 -0.82 -8.30
C ASN A 125 15.42 -0.79 -8.83
N ARG A 126 15.64 -1.19 -10.10
CA ARG A 126 16.95 -1.15 -10.77
C ARG A 126 17.42 0.29 -11.02
N LEU A 127 16.51 1.17 -11.43
CA LEU A 127 16.77 2.60 -11.67
C LEU A 127 16.81 3.43 -10.38
N ARG A 128 16.69 2.80 -9.20
CA ARG A 128 16.65 3.46 -7.88
C ARG A 128 15.53 4.49 -7.76
N ILE A 129 14.43 4.30 -8.49
CA ILE A 129 13.23 5.11 -8.41
C ILE A 129 12.38 4.60 -7.24
N ARG A 130 11.88 5.52 -6.41
CA ARG A 130 11.08 5.17 -5.23
C ARG A 130 9.65 4.84 -5.62
N VAL A 131 9.28 3.56 -5.56
CA VAL A 131 7.89 3.10 -5.71
C VAL A 131 7.16 3.28 -4.38
N ALA A 132 6.02 3.98 -4.39
CA ALA A 132 5.21 4.20 -3.20
C ALA A 132 4.33 2.98 -2.89
N GLU A 133 3.54 2.55 -3.87
CA GLU A 133 2.62 1.42 -3.78
C GLU A 133 2.46 0.75 -5.15
N SER A 134 2.17 -0.55 -5.15
CA SER A 134 1.75 -1.30 -6.33
C SER A 134 0.48 -2.05 -5.95
N TYR A 135 -0.60 -1.86 -6.70
CA TYR A 135 -1.90 -2.48 -6.39
C TYR A 135 -2.71 -2.79 -7.64
N ALA A 136 -3.72 -3.64 -7.44
CA ALA A 136 -4.71 -3.99 -8.45
C ALA A 136 -5.98 -3.16 -8.27
N LEU A 137 -6.56 -2.73 -9.38
CA LEU A 137 -7.92 -2.21 -9.42
C LEU A 137 -8.92 -3.35 -9.66
N PRO A 138 -10.18 -3.19 -9.21
CA PRO A 138 -11.22 -4.18 -9.46
C PRO A 138 -11.46 -4.35 -10.95
N THR A 139 -11.54 -5.61 -11.40
CA THR A 139 -11.77 -5.96 -12.80
C THR A 139 -13.10 -5.40 -13.29
N LYS A 140 -13.08 -4.75 -14.47
CA LYS A 140 -14.27 -4.23 -15.14
C LYS A 140 -14.73 -5.26 -16.16
N THR A 141 -15.98 -5.69 -16.09
CA THR A 141 -16.56 -6.66 -17.03
C THR A 141 -17.51 -5.94 -17.98
N THR A 142 -17.17 -5.90 -19.27
CA THR A 142 -17.99 -5.27 -20.31
C THR A 142 -18.65 -6.35 -21.16
N ALA A 143 -19.97 -6.25 -21.31
CA ALA A 143 -20.72 -7.13 -22.20
C ALA A 143 -20.71 -6.55 -23.61
N VAL A 144 -20.13 -7.30 -24.55
CA VAL A 144 -20.16 -6.96 -25.98
C VAL A 144 -21.48 -7.46 -26.55
N MET A 145 -22.28 -6.52 -27.06
CA MET A 145 -23.55 -6.84 -27.70
C MET A 145 -23.41 -6.67 -29.21
N LEU A 146 -23.82 -7.69 -29.96
CA LEU A 146 -23.87 -7.67 -31.41
C LEU A 146 -25.32 -7.47 -31.88
N MET A 147 -25.47 -6.66 -32.92
CA MET A 147 -26.74 -6.47 -33.62
C MET A 147 -26.93 -7.60 -34.64
N GLN A 148 -28.15 -8.13 -34.74
CA GLN A 148 -28.46 -9.17 -35.71
C GLN A 148 -28.44 -8.62 -37.15
N GLU A 149 -27.90 -9.38 -38.11
CA GLU A 149 -27.75 -8.96 -39.51
C GLU A 149 -29.09 -8.62 -40.20
N GLN A 150 -30.18 -9.24 -39.77
CA GLN A 150 -31.52 -9.06 -40.33
C GLN A 150 -32.54 -8.63 -39.25
N GLY A 151 -32.15 -7.72 -38.33
CA GLY A 151 -33.07 -7.13 -37.36
C GLY A 151 -32.44 -6.19 -36.33
N THR A 152 -33.25 -5.43 -35.59
CA THR A 152 -32.79 -4.44 -34.58
C THR A 152 -32.53 -5.05 -33.19
N LYS A 153 -32.55 -6.37 -33.06
CA LYS A 153 -32.39 -7.03 -31.75
C LYS A 153 -30.91 -7.24 -31.45
N MET A 154 -30.50 -6.83 -30.25
CA MET A 154 -29.14 -7.02 -29.73
C MET A 154 -29.03 -8.35 -28.99
N TYR A 155 -27.92 -9.06 -29.19
CA TYR A 155 -27.58 -10.28 -28.45
C TYR A 155 -26.19 -10.15 -27.82
N VAL A 156 -26.00 -10.75 -26.64
CA VAL A 156 -24.70 -10.77 -25.96
C VAL A 156 -23.82 -11.82 -26.64
N ASP A 157 -22.69 -11.39 -27.17
CA ASP A 157 -21.71 -12.25 -27.83
C ASP A 157 -20.64 -12.72 -26.85
N ALA A 158 -19.99 -11.75 -26.19
CA ALA A 158 -18.90 -12.02 -25.26
C ALA A 158 -18.92 -11.13 -24.02
N LEU A 159 -18.35 -11.64 -22.94
CA LEU A 159 -18.05 -10.89 -21.72
C LEU A 159 -16.54 -10.66 -21.66
N LEU A 160 -16.12 -9.42 -21.91
CA LEU A 160 -14.72 -9.03 -21.83
C LEU A 160 -14.38 -8.58 -20.40
N LYS A 161 -13.33 -9.16 -19.85
CA LYS A 161 -12.81 -8.78 -18.54
C LYS A 161 -11.59 -7.88 -18.76
N THR A 162 -11.62 -6.68 -18.22
CA THR A 162 -10.48 -5.76 -18.26
C THR A 162 -9.84 -5.71 -16.88
N HIS A 163 -8.59 -6.13 -16.83
CA HIS A 163 -7.76 -6.13 -15.63
C HIS A 163 -6.89 -4.88 -15.63
N GLU A 164 -6.82 -4.24 -14.47
CA GLU A 164 -6.07 -2.99 -14.29
C GLU A 164 -5.09 -3.14 -13.12
N ARG A 165 -3.84 -2.74 -13.34
CA ARG A 165 -2.78 -2.68 -12.31
C ARG A 165 -2.21 -1.27 -12.29
N ILE A 166 -1.92 -0.77 -11.10
CA ILE A 166 -1.35 0.56 -10.91
C ILE A 166 -0.03 0.44 -10.15
N VAL A 167 1.02 1.03 -10.70
CA VAL A 167 2.30 1.24 -10.03
C VAL A 167 2.41 2.74 -9.71
N GLN A 168 2.38 3.06 -8.42
CA GLN A 168 2.55 4.42 -7.94
C GLN A 168 4.04 4.73 -7.72
N ILE A 169 4.53 5.70 -8.46
CA ILE A 169 5.90 6.19 -8.38
C ILE A 169 5.89 7.49 -7.59
N SER A 170 6.81 7.62 -6.64
CA SER A 170 6.99 8.85 -5.85
C SER A 170 8.28 9.56 -6.23
N SER A 171 8.21 10.88 -6.45
CA SER A 171 9.37 11.75 -6.65
C SER A 171 10.29 11.24 -7.76
N MET A 172 9.82 11.33 -9.01
CA MET A 172 10.61 10.93 -10.17
C MET A 172 11.42 12.12 -10.70
N ASN A 173 12.72 11.93 -10.88
CA ASN A 173 13.61 12.99 -11.34
C ASN A 173 13.26 13.40 -12.78
N ALA A 174 13.27 14.71 -13.09
CA ALA A 174 12.81 15.21 -14.37
C ALA A 174 13.62 14.68 -15.56
N THR A 175 14.94 14.50 -15.36
CA THR A 175 15.87 13.97 -16.37
C THR A 175 15.69 12.47 -16.63
N LEU A 176 15.27 11.70 -15.64
CA LEU A 176 15.09 10.25 -15.75
C LEU A 176 13.72 9.87 -16.32
N CYS A 177 12.72 10.74 -16.17
CA CYS A 177 11.37 10.56 -16.68
C CYS A 177 11.31 10.14 -18.16
N PRO A 178 11.90 10.89 -19.12
CA PRO A 178 11.82 10.53 -20.53
C PRO A 178 12.46 9.17 -20.80
N THR A 179 13.63 8.91 -20.22
CA THR A 179 14.33 7.62 -20.37
C THR A 179 13.47 6.46 -19.83
N PHE A 180 12.80 6.66 -18.69
CA PHE A 180 11.88 5.67 -18.13
C PHE A 180 10.69 5.42 -19.06
N MET A 181 10.06 6.47 -19.58
CA MET A 181 8.93 6.33 -20.51
C MET A 181 9.33 5.61 -21.79
N ASP A 182 10.50 5.93 -22.36
CA ASP A 182 11.02 5.30 -23.57
C ASP A 182 11.22 3.79 -23.37
N ILE A 183 11.85 3.39 -22.26
CA ILE A 183 12.08 1.98 -21.95
C ILE A 183 10.75 1.24 -21.75
N VAL A 184 9.79 1.87 -21.06
CA VAL A 184 8.47 1.25 -20.83
C VAL A 184 7.73 1.11 -22.15
N LEU A 185 7.67 2.14 -23.00
CA LEU A 185 7.00 2.07 -24.30
C LEU A 185 7.65 1.06 -25.26
N GLN A 186 8.98 0.97 -25.28
CA GLN A 186 9.71 0.00 -26.11
C GLN A 186 9.44 -1.46 -25.72
N ASN A 187 9.17 -1.70 -24.45
CA ASN A 187 8.92 -3.04 -23.91
C ASN A 187 7.42 -3.31 -23.69
N GLN A 188 6.53 -2.49 -24.26
CA GLN A 188 5.09 -2.66 -24.10
C GLN A 188 4.61 -3.90 -24.86
N PRO A 189 3.99 -4.88 -24.16
CA PRO A 189 3.46 -6.08 -24.82
C PRO A 189 2.16 -5.78 -25.57
N GLU A 190 1.83 -6.65 -26.52
CA GLU A 190 0.58 -6.58 -27.26
C GLU A 190 -0.66 -6.77 -26.37
N GLY A 191 -1.76 -6.09 -26.71
CA GLY A 191 -3.02 -6.20 -25.96
C GLY A 191 -3.00 -5.54 -24.57
N VAL A 192 -1.91 -4.84 -24.22
CA VAL A 192 -1.80 -4.02 -23.01
C VAL A 192 -1.81 -2.54 -23.39
N GLU A 193 -2.63 -1.78 -22.68
CA GLU A 193 -2.69 -0.33 -22.75
C GLU A 193 -2.00 0.27 -21.52
N LEU A 194 -1.13 1.24 -21.79
CA LEU A 194 -0.38 1.97 -20.77
C LEU A 194 -0.94 3.40 -20.67
N THR A 195 -1.25 3.85 -19.46
CA THR A 195 -1.67 5.23 -19.20
C THR A 195 -0.90 5.78 -18.01
N VAL A 196 -0.22 6.91 -18.19
CA VAL A 196 0.46 7.61 -17.09
C VAL A 196 -0.35 8.85 -16.72
N LYS A 197 -0.68 8.98 -15.43
CA LYS A 197 -1.41 10.13 -14.89
C LYS A 197 -0.74 10.62 -13.61
N GLU A 198 -0.91 11.90 -13.30
CA GLU A 198 -0.60 12.40 -11.96
C GLU A 198 -1.57 11.79 -10.94
N HIS A 199 -1.07 11.41 -9.78
CA HIS A 199 -1.90 10.80 -8.75
C HIS A 199 -2.83 11.83 -8.12
N ALA A 200 -4.14 11.65 -8.31
CA ALA A 200 -5.15 12.51 -7.71
C ALA A 200 -5.94 11.82 -6.59
N GLU A 201 -6.65 12.61 -5.79
CA GLU A 201 -7.59 12.13 -4.76
C GLU A 201 -8.67 11.20 -5.35
N ARG A 202 -9.11 11.49 -6.57
CA ARG A 202 -10.13 10.70 -7.28
C ARG A 202 -9.66 9.27 -7.54
N ASP A 203 -8.40 9.08 -7.93
CA ASP A 203 -7.82 7.76 -8.20
C ASP A 203 -7.66 6.94 -6.91
N PHE A 204 -7.40 7.63 -5.79
CA PHE A 204 -7.39 6.98 -4.48
C PHE A 204 -8.80 6.51 -4.09
N LEU A 205 -9.83 7.33 -4.35
CA LEU A 205 -11.23 7.00 -4.06
C LEU A 205 -11.78 5.87 -4.95
N GLU A 206 -11.32 5.74 -6.20
CA GLU A 206 -11.75 4.66 -7.13
C GLU A 206 -11.49 3.26 -6.56
N ARG A 207 -10.51 3.12 -5.66
CA ARG A 207 -10.22 1.86 -4.96
C ARG A 207 -11.31 1.46 -3.96
N PHE A 208 -12.09 2.41 -3.45
CA PHE A 208 -13.06 2.18 -2.38
C PHE A 208 -14.46 1.95 -2.92
N LYS A 209 -15.29 1.27 -2.12
CA LYS A 209 -16.71 1.08 -2.41
C LYS A 209 -17.45 2.42 -2.30
N ALA A 210 -18.34 2.68 -3.25
CA ALA A 210 -19.26 3.81 -3.19
C ALA A 210 -20.14 3.75 -1.93
N ARG A 211 -20.48 4.92 -1.39
CA ARG A 211 -21.30 5.06 -0.16
C ARG A 211 -22.59 5.82 -0.50
N PRO A 212 -23.61 5.14 -1.05
CA PRO A 212 -24.82 5.80 -1.53
C PRO A 212 -25.60 6.51 -0.41
N GLN A 213 -25.51 6.04 0.84
CA GLN A 213 -26.15 6.74 1.97
C GLN A 213 -25.53 8.12 2.23
N LEU A 214 -24.20 8.22 2.12
CA LEU A 214 -23.48 9.47 2.34
C LEU A 214 -23.76 10.46 1.19
N GLU A 215 -23.74 9.97 -0.05
CA GLU A 215 -24.09 10.77 -1.24
C GLU A 215 -25.53 11.30 -1.16
N GLY A 216 -26.48 10.47 -0.72
CA GLY A 216 -27.87 10.89 -0.51
C GLY A 216 -28.03 11.95 0.58
N LEU A 217 -27.25 11.87 1.66
CA LEU A 217 -27.23 12.90 2.70
C LEU A 217 -26.61 14.21 2.20
N MET A 218 -25.50 14.15 1.45
CA MET A 218 -24.89 15.33 0.85
C MET A 218 -25.85 16.03 -0.13
N ALA A 219 -26.59 15.26 -0.94
CA ALA A 219 -27.60 15.81 -1.83
C ALA A 219 -28.74 16.52 -1.07
N GLN A 220 -29.16 16.00 0.08
CA GLN A 220 -30.17 16.65 0.92
C GLN A 220 -29.65 17.93 1.60
N VAL A 221 -28.39 17.97 1.99
CA VAL A 221 -27.77 19.18 2.55
C VAL A 221 -27.71 20.27 1.48
N ASN A 222 -27.22 19.94 0.29
CA ASN A 222 -27.11 20.88 -0.83
C ASN A 222 -28.46 21.38 -1.37
N GLN A 223 -29.58 20.71 -1.04
CA GLN A 223 -30.94 21.14 -1.40
C GLN A 223 -31.59 22.05 -0.35
N ARG A 224 -30.98 22.18 0.84
CA ARG A 224 -31.50 22.99 1.95
C ARG A 224 -30.87 24.38 2.03
N ASP A 225 -29.82 24.62 1.25
CA ASP A 225 -29.22 25.93 0.98
C ASP A 225 -29.79 26.53 -0.31
#